data_AF-A0A350ET27-F1
#
_entry.id   AF-A0A350ET27-F1
#
_cell.length_a   1.000
_cell.length_b   1.000
_cell.length_c   1.000
_cell.angle_alpha   90.00
_cell.angle_beta   90.00
_cell.angle_gamma   90.00
#
_symmetry.space_group_name_H-M   'P 1'
#
loop_
_entity.id
_entity.type
_entity.pdbx_description
1 polymer ?
#
loop_
_entity_poly.entity_id
_entity_poly.type
_entity_poly.pdbx_seq_one_letter_code
_entity_poly.pdbx_strand_id
1 'polypeptide(L)'
;AGADYIAIGPVFPTGTKPGRPAVTLEYVRWAAANLSLPWFAIGGITLENVDAVLAAGATRICVVSAILNRGDVAAACREFRRRLPA
;
A
#
# COMPACT_ATOMS: atom_id res chain seq x y z
N ALA A 1 -10.50 23.60 -7.56
CA ALA A 1 -9.27 22.82 -7.29
C ALA A 1 -9.56 21.81 -6.18
N GLY A 2 -9.00 20.61 -6.28
CA GLY A 2 -9.15 19.52 -5.30
C GLY A 2 -8.21 18.37 -5.68
N ALA A 3 -7.92 17.47 -4.74
CA ALA A 3 -7.12 16.27 -5.03
C ALA A 3 -7.99 15.18 -5.66
N ASP A 4 -7.50 14.54 -6.71
CA ASP A 4 -8.19 13.40 -7.33
C ASP A 4 -8.03 12.11 -6.53
N TYR A 5 -6.96 12.01 -5.73
CA TYR A 5 -6.73 10.88 -4.84
C TYR A 5 -5.79 11.24 -3.68
N ILE A 6 -5.71 10.35 -2.69
CA ILE A 6 -4.88 10.49 -1.49
C ILE A 6 -3.93 9.30 -1.36
N ALA A 7 -2.69 9.54 -0.91
CA ALA A 7 -1.74 8.49 -0.55
C ALA A 7 -1.61 8.39 0.98
N ILE A 8 -1.84 7.19 1.52
CA ILE A 8 -1.81 6.90 2.96
C ILE A 8 -0.55 6.11 3.26
N GLY A 9 0.47 6.77 3.81
CA GLY A 9 1.72 6.10 4.13
C GLY A 9 2.88 7.02 4.57
N PRO A 10 4.05 6.43 4.86
CA PRO A 10 4.35 5.01 4.68
C PRO A 10 3.68 4.13 5.74
N VAL A 11 2.96 3.07 5.34
CA VAL A 11 2.26 2.16 6.28
C VAL A 11 3.26 1.39 7.15
N PHE A 12 4.35 0.93 6.53
CA PHE A 12 5.48 0.29 7.21
C PHE A 12 6.79 1.02 6.86
N PRO A 13 7.84 0.89 7.69
CA PRO A 13 9.16 1.41 7.35
C PRO A 13 9.66 0.86 6.00
N THR A 14 10.38 1.67 5.23
CA THR A 14 10.90 1.28 3.93
C THR A 14 12.27 1.88 3.65
N GLY A 15 13.14 1.11 3.01
CA GLY A 15 14.45 1.58 2.53
C GLY A 15 14.36 2.50 1.30
N THR A 16 13.23 2.55 0.58
CA THR A 16 13.08 3.40 -0.62
C THR A 16 13.10 4.90 -0.27
N LYS A 17 12.57 5.26 0.90
CA LYS A 17 12.55 6.64 1.42
C LYS A 17 12.88 6.58 2.92
N PRO A 18 14.16 6.53 3.29
CA PRO A 18 14.58 6.34 4.68
C PRO A 18 14.19 7.51 5.58
N GLY A 19 14.15 7.28 6.89
CA GLY A 19 13.89 8.33 7.89
C GLY A 19 12.43 8.79 8.00
N ARG A 20 11.48 8.13 7.32
CA ARG A 20 10.05 8.40 7.45
C ARG A 20 9.40 7.41 8.42
N PRO A 21 8.85 7.87 9.56
CA PRO A 21 8.12 7.01 10.49
C PRO A 21 6.90 6.38 9.83
N ALA A 22 6.59 5.16 10.24
CA ALA A 22 5.42 4.44 9.76
C ALA A 22 4.13 5.00 10.39
N VAL A 23 3.09 5.19 9.58
CA VAL A 23 1.75 5.60 10.03
C VAL A 23 0.90 4.43 10.53
N THR A 24 1.40 3.19 10.34
CA THR A 24 0.81 1.93 10.77
C THR A 24 -0.53 1.60 10.12
N LEU A 25 -1.07 0.41 10.45
CA LEU A 25 -2.39 -0.04 9.98
C LEU A 25 -3.54 0.76 10.60
N GLU A 26 -3.32 1.47 11.72
CA GLU A 26 -4.36 2.29 12.34
C GLU A 26 -4.78 3.43 11.41
N TYR A 27 -3.83 4.09 10.75
CA TYR A 27 -4.16 5.16 9.81
C TYR A 27 -4.84 4.64 8.54
N VAL A 28 -4.56 3.39 8.13
CA VAL A 28 -5.28 2.72 7.05
C VAL A 28 -6.75 2.49 7.44
N ARG A 29 -7.01 2.00 8.67
CA ARG A 29 -8.38 1.83 9.18
C ARG A 29 -9.11 3.17 9.28
N TRP A 30 -8.43 4.20 9.75
CA TRP A 30 -8.98 5.55 9.80
C TRP A 30 -9.34 6.03 8.38
N ALA A 31 -8.44 5.85 7.40
CA ALA A 31 -8.69 6.24 6.02
C ALA A 31 -9.91 5.51 5.43
N ALA A 32 -10.02 4.20 5.68
CA ALA A 32 -11.17 3.41 5.23
C ALA A 32 -12.50 3.88 5.83
N ALA A 33 -12.49 4.38 7.06
CA ALA A 33 -13.70 4.88 7.74
C ALA A 33 -14.06 6.34 7.39
N ASN A 34 -13.09 7.16 6.95
CA ASN A 34 -13.27 8.61 6.87
C ASN A 34 -13.09 9.22 5.47
N LEU A 35 -12.42 8.53 4.53
CA LEU A 35 -12.15 9.09 3.21
C LEU A 35 -13.19 8.66 2.18
N SER A 36 -13.77 9.64 1.49
CA SER A 36 -14.65 9.42 0.34
C SER A 36 -13.91 9.48 -1.00
N LEU A 37 -12.78 10.19 -1.08
CA LEU A 37 -11.94 10.25 -2.27
C LEU A 37 -11.19 8.93 -2.49
N PRO A 38 -10.85 8.57 -3.74
CA PRO A 38 -9.95 7.46 -4.01
C PRO A 38 -8.64 7.59 -3.23
N TRP A 39 -8.16 6.50 -2.66
CA TRP A 39 -6.92 6.51 -1.91
C TRP A 39 -6.14 5.20 -2.05
N PHE A 40 -4.84 5.28 -1.78
CA PHE A 40 -3.89 4.16 -1.90
C PHE A 40 -3.10 4.03 -0.60
N ALA A 41 -3.02 2.82 -0.06
CA ALA A 41 -2.04 2.49 0.96
C ALA A 41 -0.64 2.38 0.32
N ILE A 42 0.38 3.01 0.91
CA ILE A 42 1.73 3.03 0.35
C ILE A 42 2.80 2.88 1.43
N GLY A 43 3.96 2.32 1.06
CA GLY A 43 5.17 2.36 1.87
C GLY A 43 5.38 1.08 2.68
N GLY A 44 6.46 0.36 2.34
CA GLY A 44 6.85 -0.89 2.99
C GLY A 44 5.87 -2.06 2.81
N ILE A 45 4.95 -1.96 1.84
CA ILE A 45 4.01 -3.02 1.50
C ILE A 45 4.73 -4.09 0.66
N THR A 46 4.59 -5.35 1.07
CA THR A 46 5.18 -6.54 0.45
C THR A 46 4.11 -7.64 0.33
N LEU A 47 4.45 -8.76 -0.32
CA LEU A 47 3.52 -9.90 -0.42
C LEU A 47 3.25 -10.56 0.93
N GLU A 48 4.18 -10.46 1.86
CA GLU A 48 4.10 -11.03 3.20
C GLU A 48 3.15 -10.22 4.12
N ASN A 49 2.91 -8.93 3.82
CA ASN A 49 2.11 -8.05 4.68
C ASN A 49 0.89 -7.40 3.99
N VAL A 50 0.72 -7.57 2.67
CA VAL A 50 -0.40 -6.97 1.92
C VAL A 50 -1.76 -7.37 2.48
N ASP A 51 -1.92 -8.62 2.92
CA ASP A 51 -3.20 -9.11 3.45
C ASP A 51 -3.62 -8.36 4.72
N ALA A 52 -2.66 -7.92 5.55
CA ALA A 52 -2.95 -7.10 6.73
C ALA A 52 -3.40 -5.68 6.36
N VAL A 53 -2.87 -5.13 5.26
CA VAL A 53 -3.28 -3.82 4.71
C VAL A 53 -4.69 -3.90 4.12
N LEU A 54 -5.00 -4.99 3.43
CA LEU A 54 -6.35 -5.26 2.89
C LEU A 54 -7.35 -5.48 4.03
N ALA A 55 -6.99 -6.25 5.05
CA ALA A 55 -7.82 -6.44 6.25
C ALA A 55 -8.05 -5.13 7.03
N ALA A 56 -7.17 -4.14 6.90
CA ALA A 56 -7.35 -2.81 7.46
C ALA A 56 -8.29 -1.91 6.62
N GLY A 57 -8.82 -2.40 5.50
CA GLY A 57 -9.81 -1.71 4.66
C GLY A 57 -9.26 -1.10 3.37
N ALA A 58 -7.97 -1.29 3.06
CA ALA A 58 -7.44 -0.85 1.78
C ALA A 58 -7.96 -1.71 0.62
N THR A 59 -8.33 -1.06 -0.49
CA THR A 59 -8.67 -1.73 -1.75
C THR A 59 -7.66 -1.44 -2.86
N ARG A 60 -6.77 -0.47 -2.64
CA ARG A 60 -5.72 -0.05 -3.59
C ARG A 60 -4.40 0.13 -2.84
N ILE A 61 -3.32 -0.33 -3.45
CA ILE A 61 -1.97 -0.23 -2.88
C ILE A 61 -1.00 0.37 -3.89
N CYS A 62 0.09 0.94 -3.39
CA CYS A 62 1.24 1.35 -4.18
C CYS A 62 2.51 0.69 -3.64
N VAL A 63 3.22 -0.02 -4.52
CA VAL A 63 4.36 -0.86 -4.20
C VAL A 63 5.49 -0.56 -5.17
N VAL A 64 6.73 -0.50 -4.66
CA VAL A 64 7.93 -0.22 -5.48
C VAL A 64 8.94 -1.35 -5.34
N SER A 65 9.71 -1.38 -4.25
CA SER A 65 10.84 -2.31 -4.08
C SER A 65 10.43 -3.78 -4.07
N ALA A 66 9.25 -4.12 -3.53
CA ALA A 66 8.77 -5.50 -3.51
C ALA A 66 8.46 -6.07 -4.91
N ILE A 67 8.35 -5.21 -5.93
CA ILE A 67 8.23 -5.59 -7.34
C ILE A 67 9.58 -5.42 -8.03
N LEU A 68 10.18 -4.23 -7.97
CA LEU A 68 11.37 -3.88 -8.77
C LEU A 68 12.64 -4.64 -8.36
N ASN A 69 12.72 -5.15 -7.13
CA ASN A 69 13.87 -5.93 -6.68
C ASN A 69 13.72 -7.44 -6.91
N ARG A 70 12.67 -7.90 -7.61
CA ARG A 70 12.48 -9.31 -7.94
C ARG A 70 13.10 -9.62 -9.30
N GLY A 71 13.64 -10.84 -9.46
CA GLY A 71 14.19 -11.30 -10.74
C GLY A 71 13.15 -11.43 -11.85
N ASP A 72 11.87 -11.62 -11.49
CA ASP A 72 10.72 -11.57 -12.41
C ASP A 72 9.69 -10.55 -11.90
N VAL A 73 9.74 -9.35 -12.46
CA VAL A 73 8.81 -8.24 -12.17
C VAL A 73 7.37 -8.61 -12.53
N ALA A 74 7.15 -9.31 -13.64
CA ALA A 74 5.82 -9.63 -14.11
C ALA A 74 5.14 -10.66 -13.20
N ALA A 75 5.90 -11.65 -12.70
CA ALA A 75 5.41 -12.59 -11.69
C ALA A 75 5.04 -11.87 -10.39
N ALA A 76 5.87 -10.94 -9.92
CA ALA A 76 5.56 -10.14 -8.73
C ALA A 76 4.27 -9.33 -8.89
N CYS A 77 4.10 -8.66 -10.03
CA CYS A 77 2.86 -7.93 -10.34
C CYS A 77 1.63 -8.85 -10.36
N ARG A 78 1.73 -10.05 -10.95
CA ARG A 78 0.64 -11.03 -10.97
C ARG A 78 0.25 -11.48 -9.57
N GLU A 79 1.23 -11.74 -8.69
CA GLU A 79 0.94 -12.17 -7.33
C GLU A 79 0.24 -11.07 -6.52
N PHE A 80 0.69 -9.82 -6.63
CA PHE A 80 -0.05 -8.70 -6.04
C PHE A 80 -1.47 -8.59 -6.61
N ARG A 81 -1.65 -8.66 -7.94
CA ARG A 81 -2.98 -8.57 -8.56
C ARG A 81 -3.92 -9.68 -8.08
N ARG A 82 -3.42 -10.89 -7.80
CA ARG A 82 -4.23 -12.00 -7.25
C ARG A 82 -4.74 -11.75 -5.84
N ARG A 83 -4.01 -10.96 -5.03
CA ARG A 83 -4.40 -10.61 -3.66
C ARG A 83 -5.41 -9.47 -3.59
N LEU A 84 -5.35 -8.56 -4.56
CA LEU A 84 -6.22 -7.38 -4.57
C LEU A 84 -7.66 -7.75 -4.94
N PRO A 85 -8.66 -7.06 -4.34
CA PRO A 85 -10.05 -7.20 -4.77
C PRO A 85 -10.22 -6.86 -6.25
N ALA A 86 -11.27 -7.40 -6.85
CA ALA A 86 -11.56 -7.29 -8.28
C ALA A 86 -11.58 -5.83 -8.74
#